data_AF-A0A9Q1CD31-F1
#
_entry.id   AF-A0A9Q1CD31-F1
#
_cell.length_a   1.000
_cell.length_b   1.000
_cell.length_c   1.000
_cell.angle_alpha   90.00
_cell.angle_beta   90.00
_cell.angle_gamma   90.00
#
_symmetry.space_group_name_H-M   'P 1'
#
loop_
_entity.id
_entity.type
_entity.pdbx_description
1 polymer ?
#
loop_
_entity_poly.entity_id
_entity_poly.type
_entity_poly.pdbx_seq_one_letter_code
_entity_poly.pdbx_strand_id
1 'polypeptide(L)'
;MRHITTENAEGKTIPFWNACEAANKDEFNLWFHGLQWLMEDTAKANHPLQFERWLKREFISLGKTKQDKITLREMKSILPRMNLKMNIKDLRDAFTPPDIIVNFTTATHELVWTDVSKSNRQELTQDEFIQLYHNLLYQKMVGDRLSDYVDDKSRVTLDLFVKFLSNEQNDVLAKDRLNVENYIRKYFEGCCNGQDKRQQVYFTIEEFVDYLYSKDNELWDRTYDEVCDDMDQPLCNYWIASSHNTESSYEAYVRCLRMGCRCIELDCWDGPDGLPHIYHGHTLTTKIKFLDVLQTIKEHAFVTTDFPIILSIENHCTLTQQRNMAHYFKAIFGDALLTSPVKRDATTLPSVNELKGKIMIKHKKLPDTNTGEVFTIREEEANELDVRDSIKSGRLLLKDVDGDWRPHYFVLTEQRLIFSPVLDNADSNEDEDDTSQMGNNPTPNDELHFSEPWFHGKIEKVGDKPPRMVAEELLTQHQKGDGTFLVRDSDTFKGDYTLSFWAQGRGNHCRIKSKLERGQPKYFLVEHHSYDSLYSLINHYRQVPLRSRDLEVRLTEPVPQPQVHENQE
;
A
#
# COMPACT_ATOMS: atom_id res chain seq x y z
N MET A 1 7.33 -20.40 10.28
CA MET A 1 6.34 -19.32 10.10
C MET A 1 5.06 -19.92 9.55
N ARG A 2 3.98 -19.93 10.34
CA ARG A 2 2.63 -20.12 9.80
C ARG A 2 2.03 -18.74 9.68
N HIS A 3 1.51 -18.40 8.51
CA HIS A 3 0.61 -17.26 8.38
C HIS A 3 -0.64 -17.61 9.20
N ILE A 4 -0.86 -16.92 10.31
CA ILE A 4 -2.13 -17.00 11.02
C ILE A 4 -2.90 -15.76 10.57
N THR A 5 -3.82 -15.96 9.63
CA THR A 5 -4.86 -14.96 9.34
C THR A 5 -5.83 -14.97 10.51
N THR A 6 -5.80 -13.92 11.34
CA THR A 6 -6.88 -13.68 12.29
C THR A 6 -8.07 -13.12 11.53
N GLU A 7 -8.98 -14.02 11.15
CA GLU A 7 -10.30 -13.65 10.67
C GLU A 7 -11.17 -13.21 11.86
N ASN A 8 -11.90 -12.11 11.71
CA ASN A 8 -12.96 -11.78 12.66
C ASN A 8 -14.13 -12.77 12.52
N ALA A 9 -15.15 -12.65 13.39
CA ALA A 9 -16.33 -13.53 13.36
C ALA A 9 -17.14 -13.53 12.04
N GLU A 10 -16.74 -12.70 11.07
CA GLU A 10 -17.34 -12.58 9.74
C GLU A 10 -16.41 -13.01 8.59
N GLY A 11 -15.25 -13.61 8.87
CA GLY A 11 -14.35 -14.15 7.84
C GLY A 11 -13.57 -13.10 7.04
N LYS A 12 -13.40 -11.89 7.58
CA LYS A 12 -12.60 -10.83 6.94
C LYS A 12 -11.16 -10.84 7.42
N THR A 13 -10.21 -10.76 6.48
CA THR A 13 -8.80 -10.45 6.72
C THR A 13 -8.65 -8.98 7.11
N ILE A 14 -8.22 -8.73 8.34
CA ILE A 14 -7.94 -7.37 8.83
C ILE A 14 -6.61 -6.90 8.23
N PRO A 15 -6.53 -5.73 7.58
CA PRO A 15 -5.26 -5.20 7.11
C PRO A 15 -4.45 -4.71 8.32
N PHE A 16 -3.13 -4.90 8.30
CA PHE A 16 -2.09 -4.34 9.19
C PHE A 16 -1.54 -5.15 10.37
N TRP A 17 -2.05 -6.33 10.72
CA TRP A 17 -1.42 -7.16 11.76
C TRP A 17 -0.79 -8.43 11.20
N ASN A 18 0.55 -8.48 11.22
CA ASN A 18 1.28 -9.74 11.09
C ASN A 18 1.33 -10.41 12.46
N ALA A 19 0.42 -11.35 12.71
CA ALA A 19 0.47 -12.20 13.89
C ALA A 19 1.52 -13.31 13.69
N CYS A 20 2.52 -13.34 14.55
CA CYS A 20 3.57 -14.36 14.53
C CYS A 20 3.55 -15.16 15.84
N GLU A 21 3.57 -16.48 15.71
CA GLU A 21 3.77 -17.40 16.83
C GLU A 21 5.22 -17.88 16.84
N ALA A 22 5.90 -17.72 17.98
CA ALA A 22 7.26 -18.20 18.20
C ALA A 22 7.23 -19.62 18.79
N ALA A 23 8.22 -20.45 18.46
CA ALA A 23 8.28 -21.83 18.98
C ALA A 23 8.59 -21.89 20.48
N ASN A 24 9.23 -20.84 21.02
CA ASN A 24 9.54 -20.71 22.44
C ASN A 24 9.74 -19.23 22.84
N LYS A 25 9.88 -19.00 24.14
CA LYS A 25 10.03 -17.66 24.72
C LYS A 25 11.33 -16.97 24.29
N ASP A 26 12.40 -17.71 24.05
CA ASP A 26 13.70 -17.13 23.66
C ASP A 26 13.64 -16.60 22.22
N GLU A 27 13.03 -17.37 21.31
CA GLU A 27 12.77 -16.93 19.95
C GLU A 27 11.87 -15.69 19.92
N PHE A 28 10.81 -15.68 20.73
CA PHE A 28 9.95 -14.50 20.89
C PHE A 28 10.75 -13.27 21.32
N ASN A 29 11.58 -13.39 22.37
CA ASN A 29 12.37 -12.27 22.88
C ASN A 29 13.40 -11.78 21.86
N LEU A 30 14.03 -12.68 21.09
CA LEU A 30 14.97 -12.33 20.03
C LEU A 30 14.29 -11.51 18.93
N TRP A 31 13.13 -11.97 18.44
CA TRP A 31 12.37 -11.22 17.44
C TRP A 31 11.84 -9.90 17.98
N PHE A 32 11.27 -9.91 19.19
CA PHE A 32 10.70 -8.72 19.81
C PHE A 32 11.76 -7.63 19.98
N HIS A 33 12.88 -7.94 20.64
CA HIS A 33 13.94 -6.96 20.86
C HIS A 33 14.69 -6.58 19.56
N GLY A 34 14.90 -7.54 18.66
CA GLY A 34 15.51 -7.28 17.36
C GLY A 34 14.68 -6.34 16.49
N LEU A 35 13.37 -6.58 16.40
CA LEU A 35 12.45 -5.72 15.65
C LEU A 35 12.29 -4.35 16.30
N GLN A 36 12.20 -4.26 17.63
CA GLN A 36 12.17 -2.98 18.34
C GLN A 36 13.42 -2.15 18.02
N TRP A 37 14.61 -2.76 18.10
CA TRP A 37 15.85 -2.08 17.76
C TRP A 37 15.88 -1.64 16.28
N LEU A 38 15.47 -2.52 15.35
CA LEU A 38 15.42 -2.19 13.93
C LEU A 38 14.42 -1.09 13.60
N MET A 39 13.27 -1.04 14.30
CA MET A 39 12.29 0.04 14.15
C MET A 39 12.90 1.38 14.56
N GLU A 40 13.58 1.42 15.70
CA GLU A 40 14.23 2.65 16.18
C GLU A 40 15.41 3.07 15.30
N ASP A 41 16.28 2.13 14.90
CA ASP A 41 17.42 2.39 14.00
C ASP A 41 16.94 2.89 12.64
N THR A 42 15.94 2.22 12.07
CA THR A 42 15.41 2.59 10.75
C THR A 42 14.72 3.95 10.78
N ALA A 43 14.00 4.28 11.84
CA ALA A 43 13.40 5.60 12.01
C ALA A 43 14.43 6.72 12.17
N LYS A 44 15.59 6.42 12.80
CA LYS A 44 16.68 7.39 13.05
C LYS A 44 17.73 7.45 11.93
N ALA A 45 17.68 6.54 10.96
CA ALA A 45 18.62 6.49 9.85
C ALA A 45 18.61 7.81 9.06
N ASN A 46 19.78 8.28 8.63
CA ASN A 46 19.89 9.49 7.81
C ASN A 46 19.26 9.28 6.42
N HIS A 47 18.97 10.39 5.75
CA HIS A 47 18.29 10.37 4.45
C HIS A 47 19.04 9.54 3.39
N PRO A 48 20.38 9.67 3.19
CA PRO A 48 21.10 8.85 2.22
C PRO A 48 20.96 7.35 2.48
N LEU A 49 21.04 6.90 3.75
CA LEU A 49 20.89 5.49 4.09
C LEU A 49 19.46 4.99 3.88
N GLN A 50 18.44 5.80 4.21
CA GLN A 50 17.05 5.43 3.93
C GLN A 50 16.79 5.30 2.43
N PHE A 51 17.32 6.24 1.63
CA PHE A 51 17.20 6.24 0.18
C PHE A 51 17.93 5.04 -0.44
N GLU A 52 19.14 4.73 0.03
CA GLU A 52 19.88 3.52 -0.35
C GLU A 52 19.07 2.25 -0.03
N ARG A 53 18.51 2.12 1.18
CA ARG A 53 17.66 0.97 1.58
C ARG A 53 16.43 0.85 0.68
N TRP A 54 15.80 1.97 0.34
CA TRP A 54 14.66 2.00 -0.59
C TRP A 54 15.05 1.49 -1.98
N LEU A 55 16.16 1.98 -2.54
CA LEU A 55 16.67 1.52 -3.84
C LEU A 55 16.97 0.03 -3.85
N LYS A 56 17.59 -0.49 -2.79
CA LYS A 56 17.85 -1.93 -2.67
C LYS A 56 16.56 -2.76 -2.65
N ARG A 57 15.54 -2.29 -1.94
CA ARG A 57 14.22 -2.94 -1.90
C ARG A 57 13.58 -2.98 -3.29
N GLU A 58 13.61 -1.87 -4.02
CA GLU A 58 13.07 -1.82 -5.39
C GLU A 58 13.85 -2.73 -6.35
N PHE A 59 15.17 -2.77 -6.26
CA PHE A 59 16.00 -3.70 -7.04
C PHE A 59 15.61 -5.17 -6.80
N ILE A 60 15.47 -5.58 -5.53
CA ILE A 60 15.07 -6.94 -5.15
C ILE A 60 13.66 -7.26 -5.65
N SER A 61 12.73 -6.31 -5.57
CA SER A 61 11.36 -6.46 -6.05
C SER A 61 11.27 -6.70 -7.57
N LEU A 62 12.18 -6.08 -8.33
CA LEU A 62 12.24 -6.23 -9.78
C LEU A 62 12.92 -7.54 -10.23
N GLY A 63 13.90 -8.04 -9.48
CA GLY A 63 14.71 -9.23 -9.79
C GLY A 63 13.99 -10.57 -9.63
N LYS A 64 12.79 -10.74 -10.22
CA LYS A 64 11.93 -11.94 -10.07
C LYS A 64 12.55 -13.25 -10.62
N THR A 65 13.62 -13.16 -11.42
CA THR A 65 14.17 -14.33 -12.16
C THR A 65 15.68 -14.54 -11.99
N LYS A 66 16.45 -13.49 -11.69
CA LYS A 66 17.89 -13.54 -11.34
C LYS A 66 18.14 -12.52 -10.24
N GLN A 67 18.58 -12.97 -9.07
CA GLN A 67 18.67 -12.14 -7.86
C GLN A 67 19.67 -10.96 -7.97
N ASP A 68 20.56 -10.96 -8.97
CA ASP A 68 21.68 -10.01 -9.02
C ASP A 68 21.64 -9.01 -10.18
N LYS A 69 20.62 -9.06 -11.05
CA LYS A 69 20.53 -8.15 -12.21
C LYS A 69 19.11 -7.79 -12.62
N ILE A 70 18.94 -6.59 -13.16
CA ILE A 70 17.69 -6.10 -13.75
C ILE A 70 17.83 -5.89 -15.26
N THR A 71 16.77 -6.19 -16.00
CA THR A 71 16.69 -5.98 -17.45
C THR A 71 16.08 -4.63 -17.82
N LEU A 72 16.29 -4.18 -19.05
CA LEU A 72 15.64 -2.95 -19.59
C LEU A 72 14.10 -3.02 -19.48
N ARG A 73 13.52 -4.23 -19.62
CA ARG A 73 12.07 -4.43 -19.50
C ARG A 73 11.60 -4.22 -18.06
N GLU A 74 12.31 -4.77 -17.09
CA GLU A 74 12.02 -4.59 -15.66
C GLU A 74 12.20 -3.12 -15.27
N MET A 75 13.26 -2.45 -15.76
CA MET A 75 13.43 -1.01 -15.54
C MET A 75 12.30 -0.17 -16.14
N LYS A 76 11.80 -0.53 -17.33
CA LYS A 76 10.64 0.17 -17.91
C LYS A 76 9.40 0.05 -17.02
N SER A 77 9.24 -1.07 -16.30
CA SER A 77 8.08 -1.30 -15.45
C SER A 77 8.06 -0.45 -14.17
N ILE A 78 9.22 0.05 -13.71
CA ILE A 78 9.29 0.92 -12.52
C ILE A 78 9.11 2.41 -12.84
N LEU A 79 9.32 2.83 -14.09
CA LEU A 79 9.19 4.25 -14.47
C LEU A 79 7.84 4.89 -14.06
N PRO A 80 6.67 4.23 -14.25
CA PRO A 80 5.39 4.78 -13.78
C PRO A 80 5.33 4.94 -12.26
N ARG A 81 5.91 3.99 -11.51
CA ARG A 81 5.99 4.06 -10.03
C ARG A 81 6.88 5.21 -9.55
N MET A 82 7.86 5.60 -10.36
CA MET A 82 8.71 6.78 -10.13
C MET A 82 8.08 8.08 -10.66
N ASN A 83 6.84 8.02 -11.18
CA ASN A 83 6.19 9.12 -11.88
C ASN A 83 7.02 9.71 -13.04
N LEU A 84 7.86 8.88 -13.67
CA LEU A 84 8.69 9.25 -14.82
C LEU A 84 8.02 8.78 -16.11
N LYS A 85 7.81 9.73 -17.04
CA LYS A 85 7.37 9.43 -18.40
C LYS A 85 8.56 9.52 -19.34
N MET A 86 9.08 8.36 -19.74
CA MET A 86 10.22 8.26 -20.64
C MET A 86 9.93 7.25 -21.76
N ASN A 87 10.33 7.59 -22.99
CA ASN A 87 10.19 6.66 -24.11
C ASN A 87 11.28 5.57 -24.05
N ILE A 88 11.09 4.46 -24.77
CA ILE A 88 12.03 3.32 -24.75
C ILE A 88 13.42 3.70 -25.28
N LYS A 89 13.50 4.68 -26.18
CA LYS A 89 14.76 5.13 -26.76
C LYS A 89 15.59 5.87 -25.71
N ASP A 90 15.01 6.86 -25.04
CA ASP A 90 15.66 7.63 -23.99
C ASP A 90 16.05 6.74 -22.81
N LEU A 91 15.19 5.78 -22.44
CA LEU A 91 15.52 4.81 -21.40
C LEU A 91 16.71 3.93 -21.81
N ARG A 92 16.77 3.49 -23.07
CA ARG A 92 17.89 2.71 -23.59
C ARG A 92 19.17 3.52 -23.64
N ASP A 93 19.08 4.79 -24.03
CA ASP A 93 20.21 5.71 -24.06
C ASP A 93 20.75 5.97 -22.63
N ALA A 94 19.86 6.02 -21.63
CA ALA A 94 20.26 6.07 -20.21
C ALA A 94 20.81 4.72 -19.70
N PHE A 95 20.29 3.59 -20.18
CA PHE A 95 20.71 2.23 -19.81
C PHE A 95 22.11 1.86 -20.31
N THR A 96 22.54 2.51 -21.39
CA THR A 96 23.88 2.38 -21.98
C THR A 96 24.58 3.73 -21.84
N PRO A 97 25.07 4.10 -20.64
CA PRO A 97 25.90 5.28 -20.53
C PRO A 97 27.08 5.15 -21.52
N PRO A 98 27.50 6.23 -22.18
CA PRO A 98 28.66 6.17 -23.07
C PRO A 98 29.86 5.66 -22.27
N ASP A 99 30.41 4.51 -22.66
CA ASP A 99 31.66 4.00 -22.10
C ASP A 99 32.77 5.02 -22.43
N ILE A 100 33.10 5.91 -21.48
CA ILE A 100 34.24 6.81 -21.60
C ILE A 100 35.49 6.01 -21.21
N ILE A 101 36.13 5.36 -22.18
CA ILE A 101 37.48 4.82 -21.98
C ILE A 101 38.48 5.97 -22.12
N VAL A 102 39.05 6.44 -21.01
CA VAL A 102 40.20 7.35 -21.03
C VAL A 102 41.45 6.53 -21.30
N ASN A 103 41.84 6.38 -22.56
CA ASN A 103 43.12 5.75 -22.92
C ASN A 103 44.26 6.75 -22.75
N PHE A 104 45.13 6.53 -21.75
CA PHE A 104 46.43 7.20 -21.68
C PHE A 104 47.39 6.56 -22.69
N THR A 105 47.68 7.25 -23.80
CA THR A 105 48.80 6.88 -24.67
C THR A 105 49.99 7.79 -24.36
N THR A 106 51.11 7.19 -23.93
CA THR A 106 52.34 7.88 -23.51
C THR A 106 53.15 8.52 -24.65
N ALA A 107 52.54 8.74 -25.83
CA ALA A 107 53.26 9.16 -27.02
C ALA A 107 52.91 10.57 -27.54
N THR A 108 51.77 11.17 -27.16
CA THR A 108 51.36 12.46 -27.76
C THR A 108 50.71 13.49 -26.83
N HIS A 109 50.46 13.21 -25.54
CA HIS A 109 49.84 14.19 -24.63
C HIS A 109 48.53 14.82 -25.18
N GLU A 110 47.76 14.07 -25.96
CA GLU A 110 46.42 14.44 -26.42
C GLU A 110 45.38 13.46 -25.86
N LEU A 111 44.32 14.00 -25.26
CA LEU A 111 43.10 13.27 -24.91
C LEU A 111 42.39 12.85 -26.20
N VAL A 112 42.53 11.59 -26.59
CA VAL A 112 41.81 11.04 -27.75
C VAL A 112 40.54 10.34 -27.25
N TRP A 113 39.40 10.91 -27.64
CA TRP A 113 38.07 10.37 -27.37
C TRP A 113 37.76 9.27 -28.40
N THR A 114 37.66 8.01 -27.97
CA THR A 114 37.24 6.92 -28.86
C THR A 114 35.88 6.39 -28.43
N ASP A 115 34.89 6.55 -29.32
CA ASP A 115 33.55 5.97 -29.24
C ASP A 115 33.66 4.44 -29.39
N VAL A 116 33.77 3.73 -28.26
CA VAL A 116 33.85 2.28 -28.25
C VAL A 116 32.43 1.75 -28.16
N SER A 117 31.90 1.37 -29.33
CA SER A 117 30.74 0.50 -29.58
C SER A 117 29.61 0.54 -28.56
N LYS A 118 28.42 1.00 -28.98
CA LYS A 118 27.12 0.75 -28.33
C LYS A 118 26.94 -0.73 -28.01
N SER A 119 27.45 -1.16 -26.85
CA SER A 119 27.19 -2.45 -26.26
C SER A 119 25.69 -2.56 -26.12
N ASN A 120 25.09 -3.58 -26.72
CA ASN A 120 23.66 -3.84 -26.65
C ASN A 120 23.34 -4.40 -25.25
N ARG A 121 23.60 -3.58 -24.23
CA ARG A 121 23.54 -3.91 -22.82
C ARG A 121 22.09 -4.16 -22.43
N GLN A 122 21.79 -5.36 -21.97
CA GLN A 122 20.42 -5.77 -21.61
C GLN A 122 20.19 -5.90 -20.12
N GLU A 123 21.25 -5.86 -19.30
CA GLU A 123 21.19 -6.09 -17.86
C GLU A 123 22.04 -5.06 -17.07
N LEU A 124 21.56 -4.63 -15.91
CA LEU A 124 22.29 -3.81 -14.91
C LEU A 124 22.46 -4.59 -13.62
N THR A 125 23.63 -4.43 -13.00
CA THR A 125 23.87 -4.83 -11.60
C THR A 125 23.20 -3.85 -10.63
N GLN A 126 23.23 -4.16 -9.33
CA GLN A 126 22.68 -3.29 -8.30
C GLN A 126 23.30 -1.89 -8.28
N ASP A 127 24.63 -1.79 -8.32
CA ASP A 127 25.33 -0.51 -8.27
C ASP A 127 25.01 0.35 -9.51
N GLU A 128 24.88 -0.29 -10.66
CA GLU A 128 24.54 0.38 -11.92
C GLU A 128 23.07 0.83 -11.97
N PHE A 129 22.17 0.06 -11.36
CA PHE A 129 20.79 0.49 -11.16
C PHE A 129 20.72 1.74 -10.28
N ILE A 130 21.43 1.76 -9.15
CA ILE A 130 21.48 2.91 -8.23
C ILE A 130 22.01 4.14 -8.98
N GLN A 131 23.11 3.99 -9.73
CA GLN A 131 23.66 5.10 -10.52
C GLN A 131 22.69 5.60 -11.58
N LEU A 132 22.04 4.70 -12.33
CA LEU A 132 21.03 5.07 -13.31
C LEU A 132 19.87 5.82 -12.63
N TYR A 133 19.45 5.38 -11.46
CA TYR A 133 18.36 6.00 -10.72
C TYR A 133 18.70 7.45 -10.34
N HIS A 134 19.89 7.71 -9.76
CA HIS A 134 20.33 9.08 -9.47
C HIS A 134 20.36 9.95 -10.73
N ASN A 135 20.87 9.41 -11.85
CA ASN A 135 20.90 10.15 -13.11
C ASN A 135 19.51 10.49 -13.65
N LEU A 136 18.52 9.61 -13.44
CA LEU A 136 17.15 9.81 -13.90
C LEU A 136 16.38 10.81 -13.04
N LEU A 137 16.65 10.85 -11.73
CA LEU A 137 15.98 11.78 -10.82
C LEU A 137 16.65 13.14 -10.72
N TYR A 138 17.93 13.25 -11.08
CA TYR A 138 18.66 14.49 -11.01
C TYR A 138 17.98 15.60 -11.82
N GLN A 139 17.50 16.62 -11.12
CA GLN A 139 16.83 17.76 -11.73
C GLN A 139 17.84 18.82 -12.15
N LYS A 140 18.32 18.71 -13.39
CA LYS A 140 19.31 19.64 -13.94
C LYS A 140 18.95 21.12 -13.75
N MET A 141 17.68 21.50 -13.93
CA MET A 141 17.27 22.91 -13.74
C MET A 141 17.49 23.42 -12.30
N VAL A 142 17.38 22.55 -11.29
CA VAL A 142 17.66 22.89 -9.90
C VAL A 142 19.16 23.05 -9.69
N GLY A 143 19.96 22.10 -10.19
CA GLY A 143 21.41 22.18 -10.14
C GLY A 143 21.97 23.43 -10.83
N ASP A 144 21.43 23.80 -11.99
CA ASP A 144 21.83 25.01 -12.74
C ASP A 144 21.59 26.30 -11.93
N ARG A 145 20.49 26.37 -11.17
CA ARG A 145 20.18 27.51 -10.27
C ARG A 145 21.12 27.62 -9.07
N LEU A 146 21.83 26.55 -8.72
CA LEU A 146 22.73 26.48 -7.57
C LEU A 146 24.20 26.61 -7.98
N SER A 147 24.47 26.97 -9.24
CA SER A 147 25.82 27.13 -9.79
C SER A 147 26.74 28.05 -8.96
N ASP A 148 26.19 29.05 -8.28
CA ASP A 148 26.96 29.94 -7.37
C ASP A 148 27.52 29.22 -6.11
N TYR A 149 27.06 28.00 -5.85
CA TYR A 149 27.43 27.15 -4.73
C TYR A 149 28.19 25.89 -5.18
N VAL A 150 28.62 25.82 -6.44
CA VAL A 150 29.32 24.66 -7.03
C VAL A 150 30.72 25.06 -7.48
N ASP A 151 31.72 24.22 -7.17
CA ASP A 151 33.10 24.42 -7.63
C ASP A 151 33.33 23.89 -9.05
N ASP A 152 34.53 24.16 -9.60
CA ASP A 152 34.92 23.72 -10.96
C ASP A 152 34.90 22.19 -11.17
N LYS A 153 34.75 21.41 -10.09
CA LYS A 153 34.70 19.94 -10.11
C LYS A 153 33.28 19.41 -9.88
N SER A 154 32.26 20.26 -10.00
CA SER A 154 30.86 19.92 -9.74
C SER A 154 30.60 19.49 -8.29
N ARG A 155 31.27 20.13 -7.33
CA ARG A 155 31.11 19.83 -5.89
C ARG A 155 30.68 21.06 -5.11
N VAL A 156 29.84 20.83 -4.12
CA VAL A 156 29.56 21.80 -3.06
C VAL A 156 30.51 21.53 -1.92
N THR A 157 31.58 22.32 -1.83
CA THR A 157 32.56 22.22 -0.75
C THR A 157 31.96 22.67 0.58
N LEU A 158 32.60 22.32 1.70
CA LEU A 158 32.16 22.77 3.02
C LEU A 158 31.93 24.29 3.09
N ASP A 159 32.84 25.10 2.54
CA ASP A 159 32.71 26.55 2.59
C ASP A 159 31.56 27.08 1.72
N LEU A 160 31.29 26.42 0.58
CA LEU A 160 30.14 26.75 -0.28
C LEU A 160 28.81 26.33 0.38
N PHE A 161 28.78 25.21 1.07
CA PHE A 161 27.60 24.78 1.82
C PHE A 161 27.31 25.69 3.02
N VAL A 162 28.35 26.12 3.76
CA VAL A 162 28.22 27.15 4.82
C VAL A 162 27.62 28.43 4.24
N LYS A 163 28.11 28.88 3.08
CA LYS A 163 27.59 30.07 2.39
C LYS A 163 26.11 29.90 1.99
N PHE A 164 25.74 28.73 1.46
CA PHE A 164 24.35 28.40 1.11
C PHE A 164 23.44 28.45 2.34
N LEU A 165 23.82 27.78 3.43
CA LEU A 165 23.04 27.77 4.68
C LEU A 165 22.87 29.18 5.25
N SER A 166 23.91 30.02 5.18
CA SER A 166 23.84 31.39 5.68
C SER A 166 22.99 32.31 4.79
N ASN A 167 23.10 32.20 3.46
CA ASN A 167 22.53 33.17 2.54
C ASN A 167 21.10 32.80 2.10
N GLU A 168 20.85 31.52 1.85
CA GLU A 168 19.58 31.04 1.30
C GLU A 168 18.66 30.46 2.38
N GLN A 169 19.22 29.73 3.35
CA GLN A 169 18.43 29.03 4.38
C GLN A 169 18.30 29.82 5.69
N ASN A 170 19.18 30.81 5.92
CA ASN A 170 19.31 31.52 7.20
C ASN A 170 19.43 30.54 8.40
N ASP A 171 20.15 29.44 8.20
CA ASP A 171 20.28 28.36 9.18
C ASP A 171 21.33 28.71 10.24
N VAL A 172 20.98 28.52 11.52
CA VAL A 172 21.85 28.76 12.67
C VAL A 172 23.10 27.87 12.63
N LEU A 173 23.02 26.68 12.00
CA LEU A 173 24.15 25.78 11.80
C LEU A 173 25.32 26.46 11.07
N ALA A 174 25.02 27.40 10.16
CA ALA A 174 26.04 28.13 9.38
C ALA A 174 26.99 28.98 10.24
N LYS A 175 26.64 29.28 11.50
CA LYS A 175 27.46 30.09 12.41
C LYS A 175 28.74 29.40 12.87
N ASP A 176 28.76 28.07 12.86
CA ASP A 176 29.90 27.28 13.29
C ASP A 176 30.29 26.27 12.20
N ARG A 177 31.41 26.56 11.54
CA ARG A 177 31.95 25.72 10.47
C ARG A 177 32.23 24.28 10.92
N LEU A 178 32.64 24.07 12.17
CA LEU A 178 32.91 22.72 12.68
C LEU A 178 31.60 21.94 12.86
N ASN A 179 30.52 22.61 13.24
CA ASN A 179 29.19 21.98 13.33
C ASN A 179 28.67 21.60 11.94
N VAL A 180 28.85 22.45 10.93
CA VAL A 180 28.50 22.11 9.55
C VAL A 180 29.32 20.91 9.06
N GLU A 181 30.62 20.87 9.36
CA GLU A 181 31.47 19.73 8.99
C GLU A 181 30.99 18.42 9.63
N ASN A 182 30.72 18.44 10.93
CA ASN A 182 30.21 17.29 11.67
C ASN A 182 28.82 16.86 11.18
N TYR A 183 27.98 17.84 10.82
CA TYR A 183 26.66 17.60 10.25
C TYR A 183 26.75 16.80 8.95
N ILE A 184 27.56 17.24 7.98
CA ILE A 184 27.68 16.52 6.70
C ILE A 184 28.25 15.11 6.91
N ARG A 185 29.21 14.93 7.83
CA ARG A 185 29.73 13.59 8.17
C ARG A 185 28.64 12.66 8.71
N LYS A 186 27.76 13.19 9.56
CA LYS A 186 26.60 12.47 10.11
C LYS A 186 25.54 12.19 9.04
N TYR A 187 25.31 13.13 8.13
CA TYR A 187 24.38 12.98 7.00
C TYR A 187 24.74 11.79 6.11
N PHE A 188 26.03 11.53 5.89
CA PHE A 188 26.52 10.38 5.12
C PHE A 188 26.96 9.17 5.97
N GLU A 189 26.66 9.14 7.27
CA GLU A 189 27.10 8.05 8.13
C GLU A 189 26.45 6.71 7.74
N GLY A 190 27.26 5.66 7.57
CA GLY A 190 26.76 4.31 7.28
C GLY A 190 26.31 4.03 5.84
N CYS A 191 26.21 5.04 4.97
CA CYS A 191 25.93 4.85 3.54
C CYS A 191 27.21 4.58 2.75
N CYS A 192 27.09 4.01 1.55
CA CYS A 192 28.22 3.70 0.67
C CYS A 192 29.12 4.92 0.40
N ASN A 193 28.52 6.09 0.13
CA ASN A 193 29.24 7.34 -0.17
C ASN A 193 29.95 7.95 1.05
N GLY A 194 29.64 7.53 2.28
CA GLY A 194 30.21 8.09 3.50
C GLY A 194 31.72 7.84 3.67
N GLN A 195 32.25 6.83 3.00
CA GLN A 195 33.68 6.47 3.07
C GLN A 195 34.58 7.62 2.59
N ASP A 196 34.23 8.23 1.46
CA ASP A 196 34.98 9.33 0.84
C ASP A 196 34.88 10.61 1.66
N LYS A 197 33.70 10.84 2.27
CA LYS A 197 33.42 12.01 3.12
C LYS A 197 34.22 12.00 4.43
N ARG A 198 34.82 10.87 4.82
CA ARG A 198 35.72 10.82 6.00
C ARG A 198 37.00 11.60 5.80
N GLN A 199 37.53 11.64 4.57
CA GLN A 199 38.77 12.34 4.27
C GLN A 199 38.51 13.82 3.94
N GLN A 200 37.49 14.10 3.13
CA GLN A 200 37.12 15.46 2.76
C GLN A 200 35.60 15.60 2.66
N VAL A 201 35.06 16.63 3.32
CA VAL A 201 33.62 16.89 3.38
C VAL A 201 33.18 17.77 2.21
N TYR A 202 32.29 17.23 1.36
CA TYR A 202 31.64 17.92 0.24
C TYR A 202 30.39 17.16 -0.19
N PHE A 203 29.48 17.79 -0.92
CA PHE A 203 28.44 17.12 -1.70
C PHE A 203 28.85 17.12 -3.19
N THR A 204 28.53 16.07 -3.94
CA THR A 204 28.38 16.25 -5.40
C THR A 204 27.14 17.12 -5.67
N ILE A 205 27.02 17.67 -6.88
CA ILE A 205 25.82 18.46 -7.21
C ILE A 205 24.53 17.63 -7.12
N GLU A 206 24.60 16.34 -7.48
CA GLU A 206 23.49 15.41 -7.35
C GLU A 206 23.11 15.18 -5.88
N GLU A 207 24.10 14.89 -5.02
CA GLU A 207 23.88 14.72 -3.58
C GLU A 207 23.34 15.99 -2.90
N PHE A 208 23.75 17.16 -3.38
CA PHE A 208 23.25 18.43 -2.86
C PHE A 208 21.80 18.69 -3.28
N VAL A 209 21.43 18.37 -4.53
CA VAL A 209 20.03 18.42 -4.95
C VAL A 209 19.18 17.43 -4.15
N ASP A 210 19.68 16.22 -3.90
CA ASP A 210 19.01 15.23 -3.04
C ASP A 210 18.83 15.75 -1.61
N TYR A 211 19.85 16.42 -1.05
CA TYR A 211 19.74 17.10 0.26
C TYR A 211 18.60 18.11 0.32
N LEU A 212 18.35 18.88 -0.74
CA LEU A 212 17.26 19.87 -0.75
C LEU A 212 15.86 19.26 -0.62
N TYR A 213 15.68 18.02 -1.09
CA TYR A 213 14.44 17.25 -0.96
C TYR A 213 14.41 16.35 0.28
N SER A 214 15.51 16.31 1.03
CA SER A 214 15.63 15.47 2.22
C SER A 214 14.88 16.06 3.41
N LYS A 215 14.65 15.21 4.41
CA LYS A 215 14.08 15.63 5.70
C LYS A 215 14.97 16.62 6.45
N ASP A 216 16.24 16.72 6.08
CA ASP A 216 17.17 17.65 6.70
C ASP A 216 17.00 19.10 6.20
N ASN A 217 16.32 19.28 5.07
CA ASN A 217 15.95 20.59 4.51
C ASN A 217 14.43 20.81 4.52
N GLU A 218 13.75 20.25 5.54
CA GLU A 218 12.31 20.42 5.74
C GLU A 218 11.94 21.87 6.03
N LEU A 219 10.78 22.32 5.52
CA LEU A 219 10.22 23.63 5.85
C LEU A 219 9.78 23.71 7.32
N TRP A 220 9.48 22.56 7.94
CA TRP A 220 9.01 22.47 9.31
C TRP A 220 10.16 22.67 10.31
N ASP A 221 10.00 23.62 11.22
CA ASP A 221 10.93 23.82 12.34
C ASP A 221 10.64 22.78 13.42
N ARG A 222 11.58 21.84 13.60
CA ARG A 222 11.45 20.73 14.56
C ARG A 222 11.40 21.16 16.02
N THR A 223 11.68 22.42 16.36
CA THR A 223 11.46 22.92 17.72
C THR A 223 9.99 22.84 18.14
N TYR A 224 9.06 22.83 17.17
CA TYR A 224 7.62 22.64 17.40
C TYR A 224 7.18 21.16 17.48
N ASP A 225 8.11 20.20 17.38
CA ASP A 225 7.83 18.79 17.70
C ASP A 225 7.65 18.59 19.22
N GLU A 226 8.25 19.48 20.01
CA GLU A 226 8.10 19.53 21.46
C GLU A 226 6.99 20.51 21.87
N VAL A 227 6.44 20.32 23.08
CA VAL A 227 5.42 21.23 23.60
C VAL A 227 6.04 22.60 23.90
N CYS A 228 5.67 23.61 23.09
CA CYS A 228 6.15 24.98 23.22
C CYS A 228 5.14 25.96 23.86
N ASP A 229 3.86 25.57 23.96
CA ASP A 229 2.82 26.43 24.53
C ASP A 229 2.85 26.42 26.08
N ASP A 230 2.35 27.50 26.67
CA ASP A 230 2.09 27.57 28.11
C ASP A 230 0.92 26.65 28.49
N MET A 231 1.21 25.54 29.15
CA MET A 231 0.24 24.51 29.58
C MET A 231 -0.41 24.78 30.95
N ASP A 232 -0.17 25.96 31.55
CA ASP A 232 -0.76 26.40 32.82
C ASP A 232 -2.00 27.29 32.65
N GLN A 233 -2.40 27.64 31.42
CA GLN A 233 -3.66 28.32 31.15
C GLN A 233 -4.87 27.39 31.42
N PRO A 234 -6.07 27.92 31.72
CA PRO A 234 -7.29 27.12 31.89
C PRO A 234 -7.62 26.25 30.66
N LEU A 235 -8.14 25.04 30.88
CA LEU A 235 -8.42 24.06 29.81
C LEU A 235 -9.28 24.61 28.64
N CYS A 236 -10.16 25.59 28.89
CA CYS A 236 -10.98 26.23 27.86
C CYS A 236 -10.19 27.11 26.86
N ASN A 237 -8.89 27.33 27.09
CA ASN A 237 -8.04 28.16 26.22
C ASN A 237 -7.31 27.36 25.13
N TYR A 238 -7.47 26.04 25.09
CA TYR A 238 -6.76 25.17 24.14
C TYR A 238 -7.72 24.54 23.14
N TRP A 239 -7.22 24.34 21.92
CA TRP A 239 -7.83 23.38 21.02
C TRP A 239 -7.46 21.97 21.45
N ILE A 240 -8.47 21.12 21.64
CA ILE A 240 -8.30 19.74 22.08
C ILE A 240 -8.64 18.83 20.90
N ALA A 241 -7.66 18.05 20.46
CA ALA A 241 -7.87 17.03 19.43
C ALA A 241 -8.99 16.08 19.88
N SER A 242 -10.08 16.03 19.12
CA SER A 242 -11.34 15.38 19.49
C SER A 242 -11.85 14.48 18.37
N SER A 243 -12.36 13.30 18.73
CA SER A 243 -12.97 12.33 17.81
C SER A 243 -14.47 12.23 18.07
N HIS A 244 -15.26 12.26 17.00
CA HIS A 244 -16.70 12.02 17.00
C HIS A 244 -16.98 10.63 16.43
N ASN A 245 -17.90 9.88 17.05
CA ASN A 245 -18.24 8.51 16.67
C ASN A 245 -17.01 7.64 16.40
N THR A 246 -16.10 7.53 17.38
CA THR A 246 -14.96 6.61 17.28
C THR A 246 -15.50 5.23 16.90
N GLU A 247 -15.11 4.76 15.71
CA GLU A 247 -15.65 3.56 15.08
C GLU A 247 -15.74 2.40 16.08
N SER A 248 -16.76 1.55 15.95
CA SER A 248 -17.03 0.42 16.86
C SER A 248 -16.01 -0.72 16.69
N SER A 249 -14.73 -0.38 16.87
CA SER A 249 -13.55 -1.22 16.80
C SER A 249 -12.58 -0.78 17.89
N TYR A 250 -12.00 -1.75 18.61
CA TYR A 250 -10.97 -1.46 19.61
C TYR A 250 -9.78 -0.71 18.99
N GLU A 251 -9.42 -1.04 17.75
CA GLU A 251 -8.32 -0.42 17.02
C GLU A 251 -8.56 1.07 16.77
N ALA A 252 -9.82 1.48 16.59
CA ALA A 252 -10.14 2.89 16.40
C ALA A 252 -9.76 3.71 17.64
N TYR A 253 -10.03 3.20 18.84
CA TYR A 253 -9.60 3.84 20.09
C TYR A 253 -8.07 3.88 20.22
N VAL A 254 -7.38 2.78 19.92
CA VAL A 254 -5.90 2.72 19.94
C VAL A 254 -5.32 3.78 18.99
N ARG A 255 -5.78 3.80 17.74
CA ARG A 255 -5.32 4.72 16.70
C ARG A 255 -5.60 6.16 17.09
N CYS A 256 -6.82 6.49 17.53
CA CYS A 256 -7.17 7.85 17.97
C CYS A 256 -6.23 8.33 19.09
N LEU A 257 -6.01 7.51 20.12
CA LEU A 257 -5.14 7.89 21.24
C LEU A 257 -3.68 8.02 20.81
N ARG A 258 -3.18 7.11 19.94
CA ARG A 258 -1.82 7.16 19.39
C ARG A 258 -1.58 8.31 18.40
N MET A 259 -2.64 8.84 17.77
CA MET A 259 -2.57 10.08 16.98
C MET A 259 -2.65 11.35 17.85
N GLY A 260 -2.69 11.22 19.18
CA GLY A 260 -2.74 12.35 20.11
C GLY A 260 -4.15 12.86 20.42
N CYS A 261 -5.22 12.19 19.98
CA CYS A 261 -6.59 12.56 20.33
C CYS A 261 -6.80 12.51 21.85
N ARG A 262 -7.38 13.57 22.43
CA ARG A 262 -7.60 13.75 23.88
C ARG A 262 -9.07 13.81 24.28
N CYS A 263 -10.00 13.85 23.33
CA CYS A 263 -11.44 13.72 23.60
C CYS A 263 -12.02 12.61 22.71
N ILE A 264 -12.55 11.56 23.33
CA ILE A 264 -13.10 10.40 22.61
C ILE A 264 -14.52 10.13 23.06
N GLU A 265 -15.34 9.64 22.13
CA GLU A 265 -16.77 9.40 22.32
C GLU A 265 -17.08 7.93 22.54
N LEU A 266 -18.00 7.64 23.47
CA LEU A 266 -18.48 6.30 23.79
C LEU A 266 -20.01 6.26 23.76
N ASP A 267 -20.58 5.69 22.70
CA ASP A 267 -22.02 5.44 22.55
C ASP A 267 -22.42 4.16 23.30
N CYS A 268 -22.86 4.31 24.55
CA CYS A 268 -23.14 3.20 25.46
C CYS A 268 -24.60 2.76 25.40
N TRP A 269 -24.84 1.48 25.10
CA TRP A 269 -26.15 0.84 25.04
C TRP A 269 -26.21 -0.37 25.95
N ASP A 270 -27.41 -0.74 26.40
CA ASP A 270 -27.58 -1.94 27.23
C ASP A 270 -27.12 -3.22 26.51
N GLY A 271 -26.28 -4.01 27.18
CA GLY A 271 -25.88 -5.33 26.71
C GLY A 271 -26.65 -6.49 27.34
N PRO A 272 -26.60 -7.69 26.73
CA PRO A 272 -27.35 -8.87 27.16
C PRO A 272 -26.88 -9.49 28.47
N ASP A 273 -25.63 -9.24 28.88
CA ASP A 273 -24.97 -9.77 30.07
C ASP A 273 -25.04 -8.79 31.27
N GLY A 274 -25.86 -7.74 31.18
CA GLY A 274 -25.96 -6.70 32.20
C GLY A 274 -24.80 -5.71 32.19
N LEU A 275 -23.92 -5.78 31.17
CA LEU A 275 -22.86 -4.82 30.91
C LEU A 275 -23.11 -4.08 29.60
N PRO A 276 -22.76 -2.79 29.50
CA PRO A 276 -22.99 -2.05 28.27
C PRO A 276 -22.18 -2.60 27.09
N HIS A 277 -22.72 -2.37 25.90
CA HIS A 277 -21.99 -2.48 24.64
C HIS A 277 -21.83 -1.08 24.05
N ILE A 278 -20.79 -0.90 23.23
CA ILE A 278 -20.55 0.32 22.49
C ILE A 278 -20.82 0.06 21.01
N TYR A 279 -21.70 0.88 20.44
CA TYR A 279 -22.00 0.91 19.01
C TYR A 279 -22.84 2.15 18.66
N HIS A 280 -22.86 2.53 17.40
CA HIS A 280 -23.69 3.65 16.96
C HIS A 280 -25.15 3.18 16.78
N GLY A 281 -26.03 3.72 17.63
CA GLY A 281 -27.45 3.34 17.67
C GLY A 281 -28.14 3.51 16.32
N HIS A 282 -29.13 2.67 16.04
CA HIS A 282 -29.93 2.76 14.80
C HIS A 282 -29.11 2.64 13.51
N THR A 283 -27.89 2.08 13.58
CA THR A 283 -27.05 1.77 12.41
C THR A 283 -26.56 0.31 12.42
N LEU A 284 -25.90 -0.11 11.35
CA LEU A 284 -25.41 -1.49 11.17
C LEU A 284 -23.98 -1.69 11.70
N THR A 285 -23.50 -0.80 12.57
CA THR A 285 -22.18 -0.95 13.17
C THR A 285 -22.13 -2.19 14.08
N THR A 286 -20.99 -2.87 14.05
CA THR A 286 -20.69 -3.97 14.97
C THR A 286 -20.73 -3.48 16.42
N LYS A 287 -20.91 -4.41 17.36
CA LYS A 287 -20.96 -4.11 18.80
C LYS A 287 -19.69 -4.57 19.47
N ILE A 288 -19.08 -3.70 20.25
CA ILE A 288 -17.90 -4.01 21.06
C ILE A 288 -18.22 -3.92 22.55
N LYS A 289 -17.48 -4.66 23.38
CA LYS A 289 -17.75 -4.70 24.82
C LYS A 289 -17.20 -3.46 25.50
N PHE A 290 -18.00 -2.88 26.39
CA PHE A 290 -17.60 -1.70 27.17
C PHE A 290 -16.31 -1.92 27.99
N LEU A 291 -16.20 -3.08 28.66
CA LEU A 291 -15.01 -3.39 29.48
C LEU A 291 -13.72 -3.44 28.66
N ASP A 292 -13.79 -4.04 27.48
CA ASP A 292 -12.64 -4.17 26.59
C ASP A 292 -12.20 -2.77 26.11
N VAL A 293 -13.15 -1.89 25.76
CA VAL A 293 -12.85 -0.49 25.42
C VAL A 293 -12.21 0.27 26.58
N LEU A 294 -12.72 0.11 27.82
CA LEU A 294 -12.09 0.76 28.98
C LEU A 294 -10.66 0.26 29.21
N GLN A 295 -10.41 -1.03 29.02
CA GLN A 295 -9.06 -1.60 29.15
C GLN A 295 -8.13 -1.06 28.05
N THR A 296 -8.60 -1.00 26.80
CA THR A 296 -7.86 -0.38 25.69
C THR A 296 -7.53 1.09 25.98
N ILE A 297 -8.51 1.88 26.46
CA ILE A 297 -8.27 3.28 26.82
C ILE A 297 -7.23 3.37 27.94
N LYS A 298 -7.32 2.54 28.98
CA LYS A 298 -6.35 2.54 30.09
C LYS A 298 -4.92 2.30 29.60
N GLU A 299 -4.75 1.35 28.67
CA GLU A 299 -3.43 0.95 28.16
C GLU A 299 -2.83 2.01 27.22
N HIS A 300 -3.66 2.71 26.45
CA HIS A 300 -3.19 3.62 25.40
C HIS A 300 -3.36 5.10 25.71
N ALA A 301 -4.09 5.45 26.76
CA ALA A 301 -4.42 6.83 27.14
C ALA A 301 -3.20 7.75 27.11
N PHE A 302 -2.12 7.35 27.77
CA PHE A 302 -0.98 8.23 28.04
C PHE A 302 0.32 7.79 27.34
N VAL A 303 0.21 7.02 26.25
CA VAL A 303 1.39 6.50 25.53
C VAL A 303 2.15 7.60 24.80
N THR A 304 1.43 8.56 24.20
CA THR A 304 2.01 9.65 23.39
C THR A 304 2.18 10.96 24.14
N THR A 305 1.39 11.17 25.20
CA THR A 305 1.44 12.36 26.04
C THR A 305 0.80 12.06 27.40
N ASP A 306 1.25 12.73 28.46
CA ASP A 306 0.67 12.65 29.80
C ASP A 306 -0.54 13.60 29.99
N PHE A 307 -0.93 14.37 28.98
CA PHE A 307 -2.06 15.29 29.03
C PHE A 307 -3.42 14.58 29.20
N PRO A 308 -4.40 15.24 29.83
CA PRO A 308 -5.67 14.63 30.20
C PRO A 308 -6.50 14.12 29.03
N ILE A 309 -7.36 13.16 29.31
CA ILE A 309 -8.36 12.63 28.38
C ILE A 309 -9.76 12.98 28.85
N ILE A 310 -10.63 13.32 27.92
CA ILE A 310 -12.07 13.51 28.11
C ILE A 310 -12.80 12.34 27.44
N LEU A 311 -13.63 11.63 28.20
CA LEU A 311 -14.54 10.63 27.67
C LEU A 311 -15.93 11.28 27.55
N SER A 312 -16.35 11.54 26.31
CA SER A 312 -17.71 12.00 25.99
C SER A 312 -18.63 10.78 25.96
N ILE A 313 -19.48 10.65 26.97
CA ILE A 313 -20.37 9.49 27.09
C ILE A 313 -21.75 9.86 26.53
N GLU A 314 -22.13 9.21 25.44
CA GLU A 314 -23.51 9.18 24.96
C GLU A 314 -24.21 7.95 25.55
N ASN A 315 -25.17 8.15 26.46
CA ASN A 315 -25.68 7.09 27.30
C ASN A 315 -27.14 6.74 27.01
N HIS A 316 -27.35 5.48 26.62
CA HIS A 316 -28.65 4.86 26.35
C HIS A 316 -28.91 3.64 27.27
N CYS A 317 -28.11 3.48 28.32
CA CYS A 317 -28.22 2.35 29.25
C CYS A 317 -29.29 2.56 30.33
N THR A 318 -29.87 1.45 30.79
CA THR A 318 -30.70 1.42 32.00
C THR A 318 -29.91 1.80 33.26
N LEU A 319 -30.60 2.24 34.31
CA LEU A 319 -29.98 2.61 35.59
C LEU A 319 -29.12 1.49 36.21
N THR A 320 -29.51 0.23 36.01
CA THR A 320 -28.71 -0.91 36.49
C THR A 320 -27.37 -0.98 35.78
N GLN A 321 -27.35 -0.87 34.45
CA GLN A 321 -26.11 -0.89 33.68
C GLN A 321 -25.28 0.39 33.87
N GLN A 322 -25.92 1.55 34.09
CA GLN A 322 -25.20 2.78 34.47
C GLN A 322 -24.45 2.64 35.80
N ARG A 323 -25.01 1.93 36.79
CA ARG A 323 -24.29 1.62 38.04
C ARG A 323 -23.07 0.74 37.77
N ASN A 324 -23.20 -0.22 36.86
CA ASN A 324 -22.08 -1.06 36.43
C ASN A 324 -21.01 -0.22 35.71
N MET A 325 -21.40 0.68 34.80
CA MET A 325 -20.47 1.63 34.16
C MET A 325 -19.65 2.41 35.19
N ALA A 326 -20.34 3.04 36.15
CA ALA A 326 -19.68 3.83 37.19
C ALA A 326 -18.75 2.98 38.07
N HIS A 327 -19.11 1.73 38.35
CA HIS A 327 -18.25 0.79 39.06
C HIS A 327 -16.98 0.48 38.27
N TYR A 328 -17.12 0.14 36.98
CA TYR A 328 -15.98 -0.25 36.15
C TYR A 328 -15.09 0.93 35.75
N PHE A 329 -15.63 2.13 35.55
CA PHE A 329 -14.80 3.33 35.40
C PHE A 329 -13.86 3.49 36.59
N LYS A 330 -14.37 3.35 37.81
CA LYS A 330 -13.55 3.43 39.03
C LYS A 330 -12.57 2.26 39.15
N ALA A 331 -13.03 1.04 38.89
CA ALA A 331 -12.19 -0.16 39.04
C ALA A 331 -11.04 -0.21 38.02
N ILE A 332 -11.30 0.17 36.77
CA ILE A 332 -10.32 0.07 35.68
C ILE A 332 -9.38 1.27 35.70
N PHE A 333 -9.90 2.50 35.70
CA PHE A 333 -9.06 3.70 35.63
C PHE A 333 -8.43 4.07 36.98
N GLY A 334 -8.99 3.63 38.11
CA GLY A 334 -8.41 3.87 39.43
C GLY A 334 -8.11 5.35 39.67
N ASP A 335 -6.87 5.66 40.07
CA ASP A 335 -6.40 7.02 40.37
C ASP A 335 -6.34 7.94 39.15
N ALA A 336 -6.31 7.38 37.93
CA ALA A 336 -6.38 8.18 36.71
C ALA A 336 -7.77 8.81 36.55
N LEU A 337 -8.84 8.21 37.09
CA LEU A 337 -10.18 8.79 37.00
C LEU A 337 -10.30 10.03 37.89
N LEU A 338 -10.66 11.17 37.29
CA LEU A 338 -10.96 12.38 38.04
C LEU A 338 -12.34 12.27 38.70
N THR A 339 -12.37 12.02 40.01
CA THR A 339 -13.60 11.80 40.79
C THR A 339 -14.02 12.98 41.66
N SER A 340 -13.14 13.98 41.82
CA SER A 340 -13.41 15.18 42.60
C SER A 340 -12.77 16.42 41.94
N PRO A 341 -13.30 17.63 42.19
CA PRO A 341 -12.71 18.86 41.66
C PRO A 341 -11.25 19.03 42.12
N VAL A 342 -10.37 19.45 41.21
CA VAL A 342 -8.94 19.71 41.52
C VAL A 342 -8.80 20.77 42.62
N LYS A 343 -9.61 21.83 42.53
CA LYS A 343 -9.74 22.89 43.54
C LYS A 343 -11.23 23.15 43.76
N ARG A 344 -11.69 23.13 45.02
CA ARG A 344 -13.12 23.23 45.37
C ARG A 344 -13.73 24.60 45.06
N ASP A 345 -12.96 25.66 45.25
CA ASP A 345 -13.41 27.05 45.12
C ASP A 345 -12.89 27.72 43.84
N ALA A 346 -12.52 26.93 42.83
CA ALA A 346 -12.01 27.47 41.57
C ALA A 346 -13.14 28.10 40.73
N THR A 347 -12.88 29.30 40.21
CA THR A 347 -13.79 30.01 39.29
C THR A 347 -13.45 29.75 37.82
N THR A 348 -12.37 29.02 37.53
CA THR A 348 -11.92 28.65 36.19
C THR A 348 -11.66 27.15 36.12
N LEU A 349 -11.66 26.59 34.91
CA LEU A 349 -11.22 25.21 34.71
C LEU A 349 -9.74 25.04 35.12
N PRO A 350 -9.34 23.85 35.60
CA PRO A 350 -7.93 23.55 35.84
C PRO A 350 -7.11 23.66 34.56
N SER A 351 -5.82 23.84 34.72
CA SER A 351 -4.87 23.80 33.60
C SER A 351 -4.63 22.38 33.09
N VAL A 352 -3.99 22.27 31.91
CA VAL A 352 -3.57 20.99 31.34
C VAL A 352 -2.56 20.30 32.26
N ASN A 353 -1.60 21.05 32.80
CA ASN A 353 -0.60 20.53 33.75
C ASN A 353 -1.21 19.97 35.03
N GLU A 354 -2.22 20.63 35.60
CA GLU A 354 -2.91 20.15 36.82
C GLU A 354 -3.71 18.86 36.58
N LEU A 355 -4.02 18.55 35.32
CA LEU A 355 -4.83 17.39 34.91
C LEU A 355 -4.00 16.27 34.27
N LYS A 356 -2.66 16.35 34.33
CA LYS A 356 -1.79 15.29 33.81
C LYS A 356 -2.12 13.91 34.40
N GLY A 357 -2.20 12.92 33.53
CA GLY A 357 -2.57 11.55 33.85
C GLY A 357 -4.03 11.36 34.26
N LYS A 358 -4.91 12.36 34.06
CA LYS A 358 -6.32 12.29 34.43
C LYS A 358 -7.24 11.97 33.26
N ILE A 359 -8.25 11.16 33.56
CA ILE A 359 -9.38 10.82 32.69
C ILE A 359 -10.63 11.48 33.27
N MET A 360 -11.27 12.33 32.48
CA MET A 360 -12.47 13.08 32.83
C MET A 360 -13.69 12.48 32.11
N ILE A 361 -14.84 12.45 32.79
CA ILE A 361 -16.09 11.96 32.22
C ILE A 361 -17.00 13.14 31.91
N LYS A 362 -17.30 13.34 30.62
CA LYS A 362 -18.36 14.23 30.14
C LYS A 362 -19.64 13.41 30.01
N HIS A 363 -20.56 13.61 30.94
CA HIS A 363 -21.87 12.97 30.96
C HIS A 363 -22.92 13.89 31.60
N LYS A 364 -24.20 13.68 31.28
CA LYS A 364 -25.32 14.38 31.93
C LYS A 364 -25.24 14.24 33.45
N LYS A 365 -25.25 15.36 34.18
CA LYS A 365 -25.23 15.41 35.65
C LYS A 365 -26.65 15.64 36.16
N LEU A 366 -27.05 14.91 37.19
CA LEU A 366 -28.32 15.16 37.88
C LEU A 366 -28.27 16.53 38.58
N PRO A 367 -29.37 17.29 38.64
CA PRO A 367 -29.43 18.52 39.41
C PRO A 367 -29.09 18.26 40.87
N ASP A 368 -28.33 19.17 41.49
CA ASP A 368 -28.07 19.08 42.92
C ASP A 368 -29.41 19.32 43.65
N THR A 369 -29.82 18.39 44.51
CA THR A 369 -31.14 18.37 45.17
C THR A 369 -31.44 19.57 46.08
N ASN A 370 -30.53 20.55 46.17
CA ASN A 370 -30.63 21.76 47.00
C ASN A 370 -30.82 23.07 46.22
N THR A 371 -30.82 23.05 44.88
CA THR A 371 -31.08 24.26 44.08
C THR A 371 -32.19 23.94 43.08
N GLY A 372 -33.40 24.43 43.36
CA GLY A 372 -34.60 24.27 42.53
C GLY A 372 -34.57 25.01 41.20
N GLU A 373 -33.42 25.04 40.53
CA GLU A 373 -33.26 25.60 39.19
C GLU A 373 -33.34 24.49 38.15
N VAL A 374 -34.45 24.47 37.43
CA VAL A 374 -34.64 23.65 36.23
C VAL A 374 -33.88 24.31 35.09
N PHE A 375 -32.71 23.79 34.73
CA PHE A 375 -32.06 24.15 33.47
C PHE A 375 -32.84 23.51 32.31
N THR A 376 -33.58 24.32 31.57
CA THR A 376 -34.11 23.94 30.26
C THR A 376 -32.96 23.90 29.26
N ILE A 377 -32.58 22.69 28.84
CA ILE A 377 -31.76 22.51 27.65
C ILE A 377 -32.60 23.03 26.49
N ARG A 378 -32.15 24.11 25.82
CA ARG A 378 -32.70 24.50 24.53
C ARG A 378 -32.30 23.41 23.54
N GLU A 379 -33.28 22.64 23.09
CA GLU A 379 -33.15 21.84 21.87
C GLU A 379 -32.94 22.85 20.74
N GLU A 380 -31.68 23.03 20.33
CA GLU A 380 -31.40 23.68 19.06
C GLU A 380 -31.90 22.74 17.97
N GLU A 381 -32.80 23.25 17.13
CA GLU A 381 -33.37 22.54 15.99
C GLU A 381 -32.24 22.07 15.06
N ALA A 382 -31.84 20.81 15.20
CA ALA A 382 -30.96 20.13 14.28
C ALA A 382 -31.71 19.92 12.97
N ASN A 383 -31.57 20.88 12.07
CA ASN A 383 -32.25 20.87 10.78
C ASN A 383 -31.43 20.11 9.74
N GLU A 384 -31.16 18.83 10.02
CA GLU A 384 -30.60 17.83 9.10
C GLU A 384 -31.07 16.45 9.59
N LEU A 385 -31.59 15.60 8.71
CA LEU A 385 -32.27 14.36 9.09
C LEU A 385 -31.31 13.38 9.78
N ASP A 386 -31.35 13.36 11.10
CA ASP A 386 -30.63 12.40 11.92
C ASP A 386 -31.28 11.01 11.80
N VAL A 387 -30.47 9.97 11.61
CA VAL A 387 -30.93 8.56 11.58
C VAL A 387 -31.59 8.19 12.92
N ARG A 388 -31.30 8.92 14.00
CA ARG A 388 -31.94 8.78 15.32
C ARG A 388 -33.45 8.96 15.29
N ASP A 389 -33.99 9.75 14.36
CA ASP A 389 -35.44 9.97 14.20
C ASP A 389 -36.08 9.01 13.17
N SER A 390 -35.34 8.00 12.71
CA SER A 390 -35.87 7.02 11.76
C SER A 390 -36.78 5.99 12.42
N ILE A 391 -37.90 5.67 11.75
CA ILE A 391 -38.79 4.57 12.13
C ILE A 391 -38.05 3.25 11.98
N LYS A 392 -37.27 3.12 10.90
CA LYS A 392 -36.48 1.93 10.61
C LYS A 392 -35.33 2.27 9.69
N SER A 393 -34.17 1.68 9.95
CA SER A 393 -33.00 1.77 9.09
C SER A 393 -32.40 0.38 8.86
N GLY A 394 -31.65 0.20 7.78
CA GLY A 394 -30.98 -1.06 7.50
C GLY A 394 -30.60 -1.26 6.04
N ARG A 395 -29.91 -2.37 5.76
CA ARG A 395 -29.42 -2.72 4.42
C ARG A 395 -30.47 -3.53 3.67
N LEU A 396 -30.89 -3.04 2.51
CA LEU A 396 -31.70 -3.80 1.56
C LEU A 396 -30.98 -3.86 0.21
N LEU A 397 -31.40 -4.79 -0.63
CA LEU A 397 -30.86 -4.97 -1.96
C LEU A 397 -31.78 -4.30 -2.98
N LEU A 398 -31.21 -3.51 -3.89
CA LEU A 398 -31.89 -3.04 -5.10
C LEU A 398 -31.30 -3.77 -6.30
N LYS A 399 -32.17 -4.18 -7.23
CA LYS A 399 -31.75 -4.79 -8.48
C LYS A 399 -31.35 -3.69 -9.47
N ASP A 400 -30.11 -3.72 -9.92
CA ASP A 400 -29.58 -2.80 -10.91
C ASP A 400 -30.00 -3.20 -12.34
N VAL A 401 -29.76 -2.32 -13.31
CA VAL A 401 -30.11 -2.49 -14.72
C VAL A 401 -29.47 -3.74 -15.34
N ASP A 402 -28.29 -4.13 -14.85
CA ASP A 402 -27.54 -5.32 -15.30
C ASP A 402 -28.11 -6.63 -14.71
N GLY A 403 -29.11 -6.53 -13.81
CA GLY A 403 -29.76 -7.68 -13.20
C GLY A 403 -29.19 -8.09 -11.83
N ASP A 404 -28.10 -7.48 -11.40
CA ASP A 404 -27.45 -7.75 -10.13
C ASP A 404 -28.12 -7.06 -8.94
N TRP A 405 -28.13 -7.73 -7.79
CA TRP A 405 -28.64 -7.17 -6.54
C TRP A 405 -27.54 -6.46 -5.78
N ARG A 406 -27.65 -5.14 -5.68
CA ARG A 406 -26.66 -4.29 -5.01
C ARG A 406 -27.18 -3.79 -3.66
N PRO A 407 -26.31 -3.70 -2.64
CA PRO A 407 -26.69 -3.25 -1.31
C PRO A 407 -26.82 -1.73 -1.22
N HIS A 408 -27.89 -1.27 -0.56
CA HIS A 408 -28.07 0.14 -0.20
C HIS A 408 -28.49 0.25 1.26
N TYR A 409 -28.10 1.35 1.91
CA TYR A 409 -28.60 1.69 3.23
C TYR A 409 -29.93 2.43 3.09
N PHE A 410 -30.98 1.90 3.68
CA PHE A 410 -32.32 2.49 3.68
C PHE A 410 -32.63 3.13 5.02
N VAL A 411 -33.31 4.27 4.99
CA VAL A 411 -33.83 5.00 6.15
C VAL A 411 -35.30 5.32 5.87
N LEU A 412 -36.18 4.74 6.69
CA LEU A 412 -37.60 5.03 6.72
C LEU A 412 -37.88 6.08 7.79
N THR A 413 -38.44 7.20 7.38
CA THR A 413 -38.96 8.28 8.25
C THR A 413 -40.49 8.28 8.19
N GLU A 414 -41.15 9.08 9.01
CA GLU A 414 -42.62 9.25 8.94
C GLU A 414 -43.12 9.73 7.57
N GLN A 415 -42.27 10.45 6.82
CA GLN A 415 -42.67 11.13 5.59
C GLN A 415 -42.15 10.44 4.31
N ARG A 416 -41.05 9.69 4.39
CA ARG A 416 -40.36 9.16 3.20
C ARG A 416 -39.43 7.98 3.50
N LEU A 417 -39.19 7.18 2.46
CA LEU A 417 -38.12 6.20 2.38
C LEU A 417 -36.95 6.78 1.58
N ILE A 418 -35.76 6.80 2.17
CA ILE A 418 -34.53 7.30 1.57
C ILE A 418 -33.56 6.13 1.46
N PHE A 419 -32.75 6.06 0.40
CA PHE A 419 -31.68 5.08 0.29
C PHE A 419 -30.37 5.71 -0.20
N SER A 420 -29.23 5.20 0.27
CA SER A 420 -27.91 5.63 -0.16
C SER A 420 -27.63 5.19 -1.60
N PRO A 421 -26.65 5.81 -2.29
CA PRO A 421 -25.98 5.16 -3.43
C PRO A 421 -25.51 3.74 -3.07
N VAL A 422 -25.15 2.94 -4.08
CA VAL A 422 -24.60 1.59 -3.87
C VAL A 422 -23.50 1.71 -2.82
N LEU A 423 -23.66 0.97 -1.73
CA LEU A 423 -22.56 0.78 -0.80
C LEU A 423 -21.58 -0.15 -1.51
N ASP A 424 -20.65 0.42 -2.26
CA ASP A 424 -19.40 -0.30 -2.51
C ASP A 424 -18.90 -0.75 -1.15
N ASN A 425 -18.38 -1.97 -1.05
CA ASN A 425 -17.86 -2.47 0.22
C ASN A 425 -16.77 -1.50 0.69
N ALA A 426 -17.13 -0.51 1.52
CA ALA A 426 -16.23 0.52 2.05
C ALA A 426 -15.30 -0.03 3.15
N ASP A 427 -14.89 -1.28 2.97
CA ASP A 427 -13.77 -1.97 3.62
C ASP A 427 -12.71 -2.43 2.58
N SER A 428 -12.95 -2.27 1.27
CA SER A 428 -11.85 -2.28 0.31
C SER A 428 -11.24 -0.89 0.32
N ASN A 429 -10.18 -0.73 1.12
CA ASN A 429 -9.26 0.40 1.01
C ASN A 429 -9.09 0.81 -0.45
N GLU A 430 -9.25 2.10 -0.71
CA GLU A 430 -8.61 2.75 -1.84
C GLU A 430 -7.10 2.66 -1.64
N ASP A 431 -6.53 1.51 -1.95
CA ASP A 431 -5.15 1.34 -2.37
C ASP A 431 -5.21 0.54 -3.67
N GLU A 432 -4.79 1.18 -4.76
CA GLU A 432 -4.53 0.56 -6.04
C GLU A 432 -3.56 -0.63 -5.86
N ASP A 433 -4.00 -1.84 -6.17
CA ASP A 433 -3.12 -2.81 -6.78
C ASP A 433 -3.94 -3.68 -7.74
N ASP A 434 -3.87 -3.31 -9.02
CA ASP A 434 -4.31 -4.13 -10.14
C ASP A 434 -3.37 -5.35 -10.24
N THR A 435 -3.49 -6.24 -9.26
CA THR A 435 -3.04 -7.62 -9.36
C THR A 435 -4.27 -8.48 -9.21
N SER A 436 -4.73 -9.00 -10.34
CA SER A 436 -5.73 -10.05 -10.44
C SER A 436 -5.23 -11.32 -9.73
N GLN A 437 -5.31 -11.32 -8.39
CA GLN A 437 -5.33 -12.54 -7.60
C GLN A 437 -6.78 -13.01 -7.57
N MET A 438 -7.15 -13.81 -8.57
CA MET A 438 -8.35 -14.62 -8.46
C MET A 438 -8.26 -15.47 -7.20
N GLY A 439 -9.28 -15.32 -6.34
CA GLY A 439 -9.49 -16.18 -5.20
C GLY A 439 -9.49 -17.65 -5.62
N ASN A 440 -8.88 -18.46 -4.76
CA ASN A 440 -8.78 -19.91 -4.84
C ASN A 440 -10.16 -20.61 -4.76
N ASN A 441 -11.01 -20.41 -5.77
CA ASN A 441 -11.96 -21.45 -6.16
C ASN A 441 -11.20 -22.40 -7.10
N PRO A 442 -11.24 -23.73 -6.90
CA PRO A 442 -10.66 -24.66 -7.86
C PRO A 442 -11.46 -24.54 -9.15
N THR A 443 -10.98 -23.74 -10.10
CA THR A 443 -11.48 -23.74 -11.48
C THR A 443 -11.36 -25.18 -11.97
N PRO A 444 -12.44 -25.81 -12.47
CA PRO A 444 -12.35 -27.13 -13.06
C PRO A 444 -11.19 -27.15 -14.07
N ASN A 445 -10.33 -28.17 -14.03
CA ASN A 445 -9.13 -28.28 -14.91
C ASN A 445 -9.44 -28.06 -16.41
N ASP A 446 -10.71 -28.23 -16.79
CA ASP A 446 -11.25 -28.04 -18.13
C ASP A 446 -11.34 -26.57 -18.55
N GLU A 447 -11.31 -25.60 -17.63
CA GLU A 447 -11.52 -24.17 -17.92
C GLU A 447 -10.21 -23.35 -18.03
N LEU A 448 -9.06 -23.93 -17.68
CA LEU A 448 -7.76 -23.23 -17.63
C LEU A 448 -7.29 -22.66 -18.96
N HIS A 449 -7.85 -23.11 -20.08
CA HIS A 449 -7.43 -22.68 -21.41
C HIS A 449 -8.21 -21.47 -21.93
N PHE A 450 -9.36 -21.10 -21.35
CA PHE A 450 -10.15 -19.96 -21.81
C PHE A 450 -9.49 -18.62 -21.51
N SER A 451 -8.68 -18.54 -20.45
CA SER A 451 -7.88 -17.36 -20.10
C SER A 451 -6.59 -17.24 -20.92
N GLU A 452 -6.27 -18.23 -21.76
CA GLU A 452 -4.98 -18.29 -22.42
C GLU A 452 -4.97 -17.57 -23.78
N PRO A 453 -3.94 -16.75 -24.07
CA PRO A 453 -3.89 -15.97 -25.29
C PRO A 453 -3.78 -16.81 -26.57
N TRP A 454 -3.31 -18.06 -26.46
CA TRP A 454 -3.22 -19.00 -27.58
C TRP A 454 -4.55 -19.69 -27.90
N PHE A 455 -5.55 -19.62 -27.03
CA PHE A 455 -6.84 -20.25 -27.29
C PHE A 455 -7.79 -19.25 -27.96
N HIS A 456 -8.19 -19.52 -29.21
CA HIS A 456 -9.00 -18.62 -30.03
C HIS A 456 -10.47 -19.03 -30.07
N GLY A 457 -10.85 -20.04 -29.29
CA GLY A 457 -12.21 -20.58 -29.27
C GLY A 457 -12.69 -20.99 -30.67
N LYS A 458 -13.96 -20.70 -30.95
CA LYS A 458 -14.58 -20.95 -32.25
C LYS A 458 -14.28 -19.81 -33.23
N ILE A 459 -13.38 -20.07 -34.17
CA ILE A 459 -13.13 -19.14 -35.28
C ILE A 459 -14.27 -19.24 -36.30
N GLU A 460 -14.96 -18.13 -36.54
CA GLU A 460 -16.03 -18.04 -37.52
C GLU A 460 -15.50 -17.94 -38.96
N LYS A 461 -16.38 -18.20 -39.94
CA LYS A 461 -16.06 -18.02 -41.36
C LYS A 461 -16.11 -16.53 -41.68
N VAL A 462 -15.06 -16.01 -42.34
CA VAL A 462 -15.01 -14.63 -42.81
C VAL A 462 -15.20 -14.63 -44.33
N GLY A 463 -16.41 -14.29 -44.78
CA GLY A 463 -16.81 -14.43 -46.19
C GLY A 463 -16.73 -15.88 -46.67
N ASP A 464 -16.05 -16.12 -47.79
CA ASP A 464 -15.82 -17.47 -48.35
C ASP A 464 -14.65 -18.24 -47.70
N LYS A 465 -13.94 -17.64 -46.73
CA LYS A 465 -12.77 -18.26 -46.10
C LYS A 465 -13.19 -19.22 -44.96
N PRO A 466 -12.84 -20.52 -45.02
CA PRO A 466 -13.09 -21.46 -43.92
C PRO A 466 -12.22 -21.13 -42.70
N PRO A 467 -12.60 -21.58 -41.47
CA PRO A 467 -11.88 -21.28 -40.24
C PRO A 467 -10.39 -21.67 -40.26
N ARG A 468 -10.08 -22.73 -41.03
CA ARG A 468 -8.70 -23.13 -41.29
C ARG A 468 -7.88 -22.03 -41.98
N MET A 469 -8.42 -21.38 -43.01
CA MET A 469 -7.72 -20.32 -43.73
C MET A 469 -7.58 -19.07 -42.87
N VAL A 470 -8.58 -18.75 -42.04
CA VAL A 470 -8.49 -17.65 -41.06
C VAL A 470 -7.37 -17.91 -40.05
N ALA A 471 -7.24 -19.14 -39.54
CA ALA A 471 -6.13 -19.52 -38.67
C ALA A 471 -4.75 -19.43 -39.36
N GLU A 472 -4.65 -19.82 -40.64
CA GLU A 472 -3.41 -19.68 -41.43
C GLU A 472 -3.05 -18.20 -41.65
N GLU A 473 -4.03 -17.31 -41.86
CA GLU A 473 -3.82 -15.87 -41.98
C GLU A 473 -3.35 -15.25 -40.65
N LEU A 474 -3.97 -15.62 -39.53
CA LEU A 474 -3.55 -15.17 -38.20
C LEU A 474 -2.12 -15.60 -37.87
N LEU A 475 -1.75 -16.84 -38.21
CA LEU A 475 -0.38 -17.31 -38.10
C LEU A 475 0.56 -16.52 -39.01
N THR A 476 0.20 -16.29 -40.27
CA THR A 476 1.04 -15.55 -41.23
C THR A 476 1.29 -14.11 -40.78
N GLN A 477 0.27 -13.44 -40.23
CA GLN A 477 0.38 -12.07 -39.73
C GLN A 477 1.25 -11.95 -38.47
N HIS A 478 1.25 -12.97 -37.60
CA HIS A 478 1.87 -12.90 -36.28
C HIS A 478 3.07 -13.84 -36.09
N GLN A 479 3.52 -14.56 -37.12
CA GLN A 479 4.63 -15.51 -36.99
C GLN A 479 5.92 -14.81 -36.54
N LYS A 480 6.56 -15.36 -35.51
CA LYS A 480 7.88 -14.94 -34.99
C LYS A 480 8.92 -16.05 -35.14
N GLY A 481 8.74 -16.91 -36.14
CA GLY A 481 9.52 -18.12 -36.37
C GLY A 481 8.75 -19.42 -36.09
N ASP A 482 9.41 -20.55 -36.37
CA ASP A 482 8.85 -21.88 -36.19
C ASP A 482 8.40 -22.11 -34.73
N GLY A 483 7.22 -22.70 -34.57
CA GLY A 483 6.58 -22.92 -33.28
C GLY A 483 5.55 -21.88 -32.87
N THR A 484 5.41 -20.77 -33.61
CA THR A 484 4.32 -19.80 -33.37
C THR A 484 2.96 -20.50 -33.55
N PHE A 485 2.02 -20.38 -32.61
CA PHE A 485 0.84 -21.25 -32.60
C PHE A 485 -0.44 -20.63 -32.04
N LEU A 486 -1.57 -21.25 -32.37
CA LEU A 486 -2.88 -21.03 -31.78
C LEU A 486 -3.67 -22.34 -31.70
N VAL A 487 -4.67 -22.38 -30.83
CA VAL A 487 -5.62 -23.49 -30.69
C VAL A 487 -7.02 -22.97 -30.90
N ARG A 488 -7.83 -23.70 -31.66
CA ARG A 488 -9.22 -23.35 -31.96
C ARG A 488 -10.12 -24.58 -31.87
N ASP A 489 -11.42 -24.36 -31.79
CA ASP A 489 -12.41 -25.43 -31.94
C ASP A 489 -12.26 -26.08 -33.32
N SER A 490 -12.40 -27.41 -33.34
CA SER A 490 -12.40 -28.17 -34.59
C SER A 490 -13.70 -27.91 -35.36
N ASP A 491 -13.55 -27.37 -36.56
CA ASP A 491 -14.65 -27.11 -37.50
C ASP A 491 -15.17 -28.41 -38.14
N THR A 492 -14.38 -29.49 -38.10
CA THR A 492 -14.72 -30.79 -38.71
C THR A 492 -15.23 -31.81 -37.69
N PHE A 493 -14.75 -31.76 -36.44
CA PHE A 493 -15.05 -32.76 -35.41
C PHE A 493 -15.54 -32.09 -34.14
N LYS A 494 -16.86 -32.14 -33.90
CA LYS A 494 -17.47 -31.53 -32.71
C LYS A 494 -16.87 -32.11 -31.42
N GLY A 495 -16.47 -31.24 -30.50
CA GLY A 495 -15.86 -31.60 -29.20
C GLY A 495 -14.34 -31.76 -29.23
N ASP A 496 -13.72 -31.73 -30.41
CA ASP A 496 -12.26 -31.73 -30.57
C ASP A 496 -11.73 -30.32 -30.83
N TYR A 497 -10.40 -30.19 -30.72
CA TYR A 497 -9.69 -28.95 -31.01
C TYR A 497 -8.72 -29.12 -32.18
N THR A 498 -8.27 -28.01 -32.76
CA THR A 498 -7.23 -27.97 -33.78
C THR A 498 -6.11 -27.05 -33.33
N LEU A 499 -4.91 -27.62 -33.16
CA LEU A 499 -3.67 -26.88 -32.97
C LEU A 499 -3.15 -26.44 -34.33
N SER A 500 -3.02 -25.14 -34.54
CA SER A 500 -2.46 -24.56 -35.76
C SER A 500 -1.13 -23.88 -35.42
N PHE A 501 -0.06 -24.20 -36.14
CA PHE A 501 1.27 -23.69 -35.84
C PHE A 501 2.10 -23.46 -37.09
N TRP A 502 3.04 -22.51 -37.01
CA TRP A 502 3.98 -22.19 -38.06
C TRP A 502 5.17 -23.14 -38.02
N ALA A 503 5.48 -23.80 -39.13
CA ALA A 503 6.71 -24.58 -39.26
C ALA A 503 7.09 -24.75 -40.73
N GLN A 504 8.39 -24.77 -41.03
CA GLN A 504 8.92 -24.96 -42.39
C GLN A 504 8.31 -23.98 -43.42
N GLY A 505 8.10 -22.73 -43.00
CA GLY A 505 7.61 -21.65 -43.87
C GLY A 505 6.11 -21.70 -44.23
N ARG A 506 5.31 -22.53 -43.55
CA ARG A 506 3.85 -22.61 -43.76
C ARG A 506 3.08 -22.90 -42.47
N GLY A 507 1.78 -22.63 -42.50
CA GLY A 507 0.84 -23.09 -41.47
C GLY A 507 0.63 -24.61 -41.52
N ASN A 508 0.71 -25.26 -40.37
CA ASN A 508 0.43 -26.67 -40.18
C ASN A 508 -0.68 -26.84 -39.14
N HIS A 509 -1.46 -27.92 -39.25
CA HIS A 509 -2.58 -28.19 -38.35
C HIS A 509 -2.54 -29.62 -37.81
N CYS A 510 -2.72 -29.76 -36.50
CA CYS A 510 -2.88 -31.04 -35.82
C CYS A 510 -4.22 -31.08 -35.10
N ARG A 511 -4.96 -32.17 -35.29
CA ARG A 511 -6.20 -32.41 -34.55
C ARG A 511 -5.87 -32.89 -33.14
N ILE A 512 -6.38 -32.18 -32.14
CA ILE A 512 -6.37 -32.61 -30.75
C ILE A 512 -7.69 -33.33 -30.48
N LYS A 513 -7.60 -34.62 -30.21
CA LYS A 513 -8.77 -35.45 -29.90
C LYS A 513 -9.14 -35.30 -28.44
N SER A 514 -10.44 -35.19 -28.17
CA SER A 514 -11.03 -35.24 -26.83
C SER A 514 -11.80 -36.55 -26.67
N LYS A 515 -11.57 -37.26 -25.56
CA LYS A 515 -12.30 -38.49 -25.22
C LYS A 515 -12.62 -38.49 -23.73
N LEU A 516 -13.84 -38.89 -23.38
CA LEU A 516 -14.22 -39.11 -21.99
C LEU A 516 -13.71 -40.48 -21.51
N GLU A 517 -12.82 -40.50 -20.53
CA GLU A 517 -12.40 -41.71 -19.84
C GLU A 517 -12.80 -41.63 -18.37
N ARG A 518 -13.62 -42.60 -17.91
CA ARG A 518 -14.18 -42.63 -16.55
C ARG A 518 -14.89 -41.34 -16.14
N GLY A 519 -15.51 -40.65 -17.09
CA GLY A 519 -16.26 -39.41 -16.87
C GLY A 519 -15.42 -38.13 -16.87
N GLN A 520 -14.09 -38.22 -17.07
CA GLN A 520 -13.20 -37.07 -17.21
C GLN A 520 -12.73 -36.93 -18.66
N PRO A 521 -12.67 -35.70 -19.22
CA PRO A 521 -12.15 -35.49 -20.55
C PRO A 521 -10.62 -35.72 -20.57
N LYS A 522 -10.15 -36.37 -21.62
CA LYS A 522 -8.75 -36.63 -21.91
C LYS A 522 -8.41 -36.10 -23.29
N TYR A 523 -7.34 -35.33 -23.36
CA TYR A 523 -6.89 -34.68 -24.58
C TYR A 523 -5.61 -35.33 -25.10
N PHE A 524 -5.50 -35.56 -26.40
CA PHE A 524 -4.28 -36.14 -26.99
C PHE A 524 -4.11 -35.82 -28.48
N LEU A 525 -2.85 -35.69 -28.90
CA LEU A 525 -2.44 -35.68 -30.31
C LEU A 525 -2.10 -37.10 -30.80
N VAL A 526 -1.57 -37.94 -29.90
CA VAL A 526 -1.20 -39.34 -30.15
C VAL A 526 -1.85 -40.19 -29.06
N GLU A 527 -2.55 -41.26 -29.44
CA GLU A 527 -3.45 -42.04 -28.57
C GLU A 527 -2.80 -42.59 -27.28
N HIS A 528 -1.48 -42.82 -27.28
CA HIS A 528 -0.74 -43.32 -26.12
C HIS A 528 -0.26 -42.24 -25.14
N HIS A 529 -0.52 -40.95 -25.41
CA HIS A 529 -0.14 -39.83 -24.54
C HIS A 529 -1.32 -38.89 -24.34
N SER A 530 -2.12 -39.16 -23.31
CA SER A 530 -3.28 -38.35 -22.94
C SER A 530 -3.02 -37.43 -21.75
N TYR A 531 -3.69 -36.29 -21.75
CA TYR A 531 -3.56 -35.21 -20.77
C TYR A 531 -4.91 -34.90 -20.15
N ASP A 532 -4.90 -34.45 -18.90
CA ASP A 532 -6.10 -34.12 -18.11
C ASP A 532 -6.78 -32.82 -18.54
N SER A 533 -6.09 -31.98 -19.31
CA SER A 533 -6.64 -30.72 -19.81
C SER A 533 -5.98 -30.29 -21.11
N LEU A 534 -6.64 -29.44 -21.89
CA LEU A 534 -6.05 -28.82 -23.07
C LEU A 534 -4.81 -27.98 -22.71
N TYR A 535 -4.86 -27.30 -21.56
CA TYR A 535 -3.77 -26.52 -21.00
C TYR A 535 -2.51 -27.37 -20.76
N SER A 536 -2.65 -28.52 -20.09
CA SER A 536 -1.52 -29.41 -19.80
C SER A 536 -0.91 -30.03 -21.07
N LEU A 537 -1.74 -30.36 -22.06
CA LEU A 537 -1.29 -30.81 -23.38
C LEU A 537 -0.41 -29.75 -24.07
N ILE A 538 -0.88 -28.50 -24.12
CA ILE A 538 -0.15 -27.41 -24.79
C ILE A 538 1.16 -27.09 -24.07
N ASN A 539 1.13 -26.99 -22.73
CA ASN A 539 2.35 -26.74 -21.96
C ASN A 539 3.39 -27.85 -22.11
N HIS A 540 2.97 -29.11 -22.24
CA HIS A 540 3.90 -30.19 -22.57
C HIS A 540 4.61 -29.93 -23.91
N TYR A 541 3.87 -29.60 -24.98
CA TYR A 541 4.47 -29.37 -26.31
C TYR A 541 5.19 -28.03 -26.47
N ARG A 542 5.08 -27.12 -25.47
CA ARG A 542 5.96 -25.95 -25.34
C ARG A 542 7.34 -26.31 -24.78
N GLN A 543 7.46 -27.44 -24.10
CA GLN A 543 8.73 -27.93 -23.53
C GLN A 543 9.34 -29.04 -24.38
N VAL A 544 8.50 -29.94 -24.90
CA VAL A 544 8.88 -31.12 -25.69
C VAL A 544 8.46 -30.93 -27.15
N PRO A 545 9.36 -31.12 -28.13
CA PRO A 545 9.02 -30.98 -29.54
C PRO A 545 7.92 -31.96 -29.99
N LEU A 546 6.96 -31.46 -30.76
CA LEU A 546 6.05 -32.28 -31.55
C LEU A 546 6.85 -32.97 -32.65
N ARG A 547 6.77 -34.31 -32.74
CA ARG A 547 7.48 -35.11 -33.75
C ARG A 547 6.51 -35.83 -34.68
N SER A 548 6.70 -35.62 -35.98
CA SER A 548 6.12 -36.39 -37.08
C SER A 548 7.22 -36.75 -38.08
N ARG A 549 6.92 -37.63 -39.04
CA ARG A 549 7.90 -38.30 -39.92
C ARG A 549 8.92 -37.35 -40.57
N ASP A 550 8.53 -36.09 -40.85
CA ASP A 550 9.37 -35.06 -41.47
C ASP A 550 9.26 -33.68 -40.77
N LEU A 551 8.81 -33.64 -39.51
CA LEU A 551 8.52 -32.40 -38.78
C LEU A 551 8.86 -32.55 -37.29
N GLU A 552 9.79 -31.72 -36.80
CA GLU A 552 10.09 -31.56 -35.38
C GLU A 552 9.98 -30.09 -35.02
N VAL A 553 8.99 -29.72 -34.21
CA VAL A 553 8.75 -28.32 -33.82
C VAL A 553 8.27 -28.23 -32.38
N ARG A 554 8.82 -27.28 -31.64
CA ARG A 554 8.38 -26.96 -30.28
C ARG A 554 7.47 -25.75 -30.32
N LEU A 555 6.37 -25.75 -29.57
CA LEU A 555 5.49 -24.58 -29.49
C LEU A 555 6.19 -23.44 -28.75
N THR A 556 6.21 -22.24 -29.33
CA THR A 556 6.95 -21.09 -28.81
C THR A 556 6.01 -19.96 -28.44
N GLU A 557 5.78 -19.04 -29.37
CA GLU A 557 5.03 -17.81 -29.17
C GLU A 557 3.53 -18.02 -29.49
N PRO A 558 2.61 -17.62 -28.59
CA PRO A 558 1.18 -17.67 -28.87
C PRO A 558 0.79 -16.55 -29.85
N VAL A 559 -0.09 -16.85 -30.81
CA VAL A 559 -0.75 -15.82 -31.61
C VAL A 559 -1.80 -15.12 -30.74
N PRO A 560 -1.78 -13.79 -30.60
CA PRO A 560 -2.76 -13.07 -29.78
C PRO A 560 -4.18 -13.18 -30.37
N GLN A 561 -5.20 -13.18 -29.51
CA GLN A 561 -6.61 -13.18 -29.92
C GLN A 561 -6.97 -11.85 -30.60
N PRO A 562 -7.61 -11.85 -31.79
CA PRO A 562 -7.93 -10.61 -32.52
C PRO A 562 -9.01 -9.72 -31.87
N GLN A 563 -9.93 -10.29 -31.08
CA GLN A 563 -11.17 -9.61 -30.66
C GLN A 563 -11.65 -10.08 -29.27
N VAL A 564 -11.00 -9.63 -28.19
CA VAL A 564 -11.44 -9.95 -26.81
C VAL A 564 -12.75 -9.20 -26.43
N HIS A 565 -13.08 -8.11 -27.13
CA HIS A 565 -14.18 -7.20 -26.79
C HIS A 565 -15.53 -7.56 -27.44
N GLU A 566 -15.58 -8.45 -28.44
CA GLU A 566 -16.84 -8.80 -29.11
C GLU A 566 -17.67 -9.86 -28.35
N ASN A 567 -17.08 -10.53 -27.34
CA ASN A 567 -17.75 -11.53 -26.51
C ASN A 567 -17.99 -11.07 -25.06
N GLN A 568 -17.77 -9.78 -24.77
CA GLN A 568 -18.17 -9.17 -23.51
C GLN A 568 -19.50 -8.43 -23.75
N GLU A 569 -20.60 -9.17 -23.68
CA GLU A 569 -21.92 -8.58 -23.42
C GLU A 569 -22.12 -8.40 -21.91
#